data_AF-A0A531NAH2-F1
#
_entry.id   AF-A0A531NAH2-F1
#
_cell.length_a   1.000
_cell.length_b   1.000
_cell.length_c   1.000
_cell.angle_alpha   90.00
_cell.angle_beta   90.00
_cell.angle_gamma   90.00
#
_symmetry.space_group_name_H-M   'P 1'
#
loop_
_entity.id
_entity.type
_entity.pdbx_description
1 polymer ?
#
loop_
_entity_poly.entity_id
_entity_poly.type
_entity_poly.pdbx_seq_one_letter_code
_entity_poly.pdbx_strand_id
1 'polypeptide(L)'
;PLGLGTIPYADILKYTGLELLQRIIDGKYPAPPISFQLSFALTEVSEGRAVFRGVPNERHLNPLGSVHGGWAATLLDSALGCAVQTLLEKGEAYTTAEFKVNLT
;
A
#
# COMPACT_ATOMS: atom_id res chain seq x y z
N PRO A 1 -11.02 9.07 10.53
CA PRO A 1 -9.96 9.99 11.03
C PRO A 1 -8.97 10.31 9.89
N LEU A 2 -8.79 11.60 9.59
CA LEU A 2 -8.12 12.19 8.41
C LEU A 2 -8.73 11.89 7.03
N GLY A 3 -9.50 10.82 6.85
CA GLY A 3 -10.22 10.53 5.60
C GLY A 3 -9.31 9.91 4.54
N LEU A 4 -9.57 10.20 3.26
CA LEU A 4 -8.79 9.71 2.12
C LEU A 4 -7.84 10.79 1.60
N GLY A 5 -6.62 10.42 1.24
CA GLY A 5 -5.62 11.38 0.77
C GLY A 5 -4.22 10.78 0.63
N THR A 6 -3.24 11.67 0.48
CA THR A 6 -1.83 11.30 0.27
C THR A 6 -0.94 11.90 1.36
N ILE A 7 0.28 11.38 1.48
CA ILE A 7 1.32 11.97 2.34
C ILE A 7 1.67 13.36 1.77
N PRO A 8 1.73 14.42 2.60
CA PRO A 8 2.21 15.74 2.16
C PRO A 8 3.64 15.67 1.63
N TYR A 9 3.90 16.29 0.48
CA TYR A 9 5.23 16.25 -0.15
C TYR A 9 6.36 16.72 0.78
N ALA A 10 6.09 17.76 1.58
CA ALA A 10 7.06 18.29 2.53
C ALA A 10 7.51 17.28 3.60
N ASP A 11 6.73 16.23 3.86
CA ASP A 11 7.07 15.21 4.85
C ASP A 11 7.98 14.12 4.29
N ILE A 12 8.03 13.95 2.96
CA ILE A 12 8.97 13.06 2.26
C ILE A 12 10.42 13.49 2.53
N LEU A 13 10.67 14.79 2.66
CA LEU A 13 11.99 15.35 2.98
C LEU A 13 12.35 15.26 4.48
N LYS A 14 11.38 14.98 5.35
CA LYS A 14 11.57 15.01 6.82
C LYS A 14 11.79 13.62 7.41
N TYR A 15 11.11 12.62 6.85
CA TYR A 15 11.02 11.27 7.40
C TYR A 15 11.55 10.24 6.41
N THR A 16 12.15 9.17 6.93
CA THR A 16 12.49 8.01 6.10
C THR A 16 11.22 7.32 5.60
N GLY A 17 11.33 6.46 4.60
CA GLY A 17 10.16 5.74 4.09
C GLY A 17 9.51 4.83 5.14
N LEU A 18 10.30 4.20 6.03
CA LEU A 18 9.75 3.44 7.16
C LEU A 18 8.97 4.32 8.13
N GLU A 19 9.50 5.49 8.51
CA GLU A 19 8.82 6.43 9.40
C GLU A 19 7.50 6.93 8.79
N LEU A 20 7.46 7.18 7.47
CA LEU A 20 6.24 7.55 6.76
C LEU A 20 5.18 6.45 6.84
N LEU A 21 5.56 5.20 6.59
CA LEU A 21 4.65 4.06 6.64
C LEU A 21 4.14 3.77 8.05
N GLN A 22 5.00 3.89 9.07
CA GLN A 22 4.60 3.75 10.47
C GLN A 22 3.54 4.80 10.83
N ARG A 23 3.70 6.03 10.37
CA ARG A 23 2.73 7.12 10.55
C ARG A 23 1.40 6.87 9.84
N ILE A 24 1.39 6.14 8.71
CA ILE A 24 0.14 5.66 8.09
C ILE A 24 -0.57 4.70 9.04
N ILE A 25 0.14 3.70 9.58
CA ILE A 25 -0.43 2.72 10.52
C ILE A 25 -0.96 3.40 11.79
N ASP A 26 -0.22 4.39 12.31
CA ASP A 26 -0.59 5.18 13.49
C ASP A 26 -1.74 6.18 13.23
N GLY A 27 -2.29 6.22 12.01
CA GLY A 27 -3.38 7.12 11.64
C GLY A 27 -3.00 8.60 11.64
N LYS A 28 -1.72 8.92 11.45
CA LYS A 28 -1.20 10.30 11.34
C LYS A 28 -1.32 10.86 9.93
N TYR A 29 -1.61 10.01 8.96
CA TYR A 29 -1.93 10.39 7.58
C TYR A 29 -3.32 9.88 7.19
N PRO A 30 -3.97 10.52 6.20
CA PRO A 30 -5.16 9.95 5.59
C PRO A 30 -4.84 8.60 4.92
N ALA A 31 -5.84 7.73 4.82
CA ALA A 31 -5.69 6.47 4.12
C ALA A 31 -5.57 6.72 2.60
N PRO A 32 -4.69 6.01 1.88
CA PRO A 32 -4.62 6.12 0.43
C PRO A 32 -5.97 5.79 -0.22
N PRO A 33 -6.50 6.58 -1.17
CA PRO A 33 -7.81 6.31 -1.78
C PRO A 33 -7.94 4.90 -2.37
N ILE A 34 -6.85 4.33 -2.88
CA ILE A 34 -6.83 2.97 -3.44
C ILE A 34 -7.12 1.89 -2.39
N SER A 35 -6.67 2.10 -1.15
CA SER A 35 -6.89 1.18 -0.02
C SER A 35 -8.37 1.07 0.32
N PHE A 36 -9.11 2.19 0.23
CA PHE A 36 -10.56 2.23 0.38
C PHE A 36 -11.27 1.52 -0.78
N GLN A 37 -10.89 1.84 -2.03
CA GLN A 37 -11.53 1.25 -3.19
C GLN A 37 -11.39 -0.27 -3.25
N LEU A 38 -10.24 -0.80 -2.82
CA LEU A 38 -9.94 -2.23 -2.85
C LEU A 38 -10.07 -2.90 -1.48
N SER A 39 -10.60 -2.22 -0.46
CA SER A 39 -10.86 -2.80 0.87
C SER A 39 -9.64 -3.51 1.47
N PHE A 40 -8.48 -2.87 1.43
CA PHE A 40 -7.25 -3.34 2.09
C PHE A 40 -6.58 -2.25 2.91
N ALA A 41 -5.68 -2.61 3.81
CA ALA A 41 -4.88 -1.68 4.57
C ALA A 41 -3.48 -2.26 4.88
N LEU A 42 -2.51 -1.37 5.04
CA LEU A 42 -1.22 -1.68 5.63
C LEU A 42 -1.40 -1.87 7.14
N THR A 43 -0.95 -3.00 7.68
CA THR A 43 -1.16 -3.34 9.10
C THR A 43 0.12 -3.44 9.91
N GLU A 44 1.23 -3.79 9.27
CA GLU A 44 2.54 -3.92 9.93
C GLU A 44 3.65 -3.51 8.97
N VAL A 45 4.69 -2.85 9.49
CA VAL A 45 5.92 -2.56 8.76
C VAL A 45 7.14 -2.74 9.66
N SER A 46 8.24 -3.17 9.04
CA SER A 46 9.59 -3.16 9.59
C SER A 46 10.57 -2.99 8.43
N GLU A 47 11.86 -2.88 8.72
CA GLU A 47 12.89 -2.81 7.66
C GLU A 47 12.77 -3.99 6.69
N GLY A 48 12.61 -3.70 5.40
CA GLY A 48 12.47 -4.67 4.31
C GLY A 48 11.14 -5.44 4.29
N ARG A 49 10.14 -5.06 5.10
CA ARG A 49 8.89 -5.82 5.24
C ARG A 49 7.67 -4.91 5.40
N ALA A 50 6.64 -5.21 4.61
CA ALA A 50 5.31 -4.63 4.76
C ALA A 50 4.22 -5.72 4.73
N VAL A 51 3.25 -5.63 5.63
CA VAL A 51 2.13 -6.56 5.73
C VAL A 51 0.84 -5.83 5.43
N PHE A 52 0.08 -6.36 4.47
CA PHE A 52 -1.23 -5.87 4.11
C PHE A 52 -2.29 -6.91 4.46
N ARG A 53 -3.47 -6.43 4.88
CA ARG A 53 -4.67 -7.24 5.03
C ARG A 53 -5.77 -6.66 4.15
N GLY A 54 -6.47 -7.51 3.43
CA GLY A 54 -7.57 -7.13 2.55
C GLY A 54 -8.77 -8.04 2.71
N VAL A 55 -9.96 -7.46 2.57
CA VAL A 55 -11.24 -8.18 2.62
C VAL A 55 -11.99 -7.86 1.33
N PRO A 56 -11.80 -8.64 0.25
CA PRO A 56 -12.53 -8.40 -0.98
C PRO A 56 -14.02 -8.67 -0.78
N ASN A 57 -14.87 -7.79 -1.30
CA ASN A 57 -16.32 -7.95 -1.37
C ASN A 57 -16.82 -8.14 -2.83
N GLU A 58 -18.14 -8.17 -3.00
CA GLU A 58 -18.85 -8.37 -4.28
C GLU A 58 -18.40 -7.41 -5.40
N ARG A 59 -17.91 -6.22 -5.07
CA ARG A 59 -17.44 -5.22 -6.06
C ARG A 59 -16.10 -5.61 -6.70
N HIS A 60 -15.39 -6.59 -6.14
CA HIS A 60 -14.10 -7.06 -6.67
C HIS A 60 -14.21 -8.41 -7.38
N LEU A 61 -15.42 -8.92 -7.59
CA LEU A 61 -15.60 -10.18 -8.29
C LEU A 61 -15.43 -10.00 -9.81
N ASN A 62 -14.90 -11.03 -10.46
CA ASN A 62 -14.92 -11.16 -11.91
C ASN A 62 -16.28 -11.72 -12.39
N PRO A 63 -16.52 -11.82 -13.71
CA PRO A 63 -17.79 -12.34 -14.24
C PRO A 63 -18.14 -13.77 -13.83
N LEU A 64 -17.17 -14.56 -13.35
CA LEU A 64 -17.36 -15.93 -12.88
C LEU A 64 -17.63 -16.00 -11.36
N GLY A 65 -17.69 -14.86 -10.67
CA GLY A 65 -18.03 -14.78 -9.25
C GLY A 65 -16.86 -15.05 -8.28
N SER A 66 -15.63 -15.22 -8.78
CA SER A 66 -14.42 -15.26 -7.93
C SER A 66 -13.75 -13.89 -7.86
N VAL A 67 -12.87 -13.68 -6.87
CA VAL A 67 -12.12 -12.41 -6.74
C VAL A 67 -11.28 -12.18 -8.00
N HIS A 68 -11.42 -11.02 -8.61
CA HIS A 68 -10.67 -10.65 -9.81
C HIS A 68 -9.16 -10.64 -9.50
N GLY A 69 -8.36 -11.27 -10.37
CA GLY A 69 -6.91 -11.37 -10.17
C GLY A 69 -6.23 -10.01 -9.99
N GLY A 70 -6.76 -8.96 -10.64
CA GLY A 70 -6.34 -7.58 -10.46
C GLY A 70 -6.42 -7.06 -9.02
N TRP A 71 -7.36 -7.54 -8.20
CA TRP A 71 -7.44 -7.17 -6.78
C TRP A 71 -6.21 -7.68 -6.01
N ALA A 72 -5.89 -8.96 -6.19
CA ALA A 72 -4.71 -9.57 -5.56
C ALA A 72 -3.42 -8.94 -6.09
N ALA A 73 -3.36 -8.69 -7.41
CA ALA A 73 -2.25 -8.02 -8.07
C ALA A 73 -1.96 -6.64 -7.45
N THR A 74 -2.97 -5.78 -7.29
CA THR A 74 -2.78 -4.45 -6.70
C THR A 74 -2.38 -4.50 -5.22
N LEU A 75 -2.93 -5.43 -4.44
CA LEU A 75 -2.51 -5.62 -3.05
C LEU A 75 -1.04 -6.05 -2.97
N LEU A 76 -0.62 -6.97 -3.83
CA LEU A 76 0.76 -7.45 -3.91
C LEU A 76 1.74 -6.36 -4.36
N ASP A 77 1.38 -5.54 -5.36
CA ASP A 77 2.18 -4.38 -5.77
C ASP A 77 2.33 -3.37 -4.63
N SER A 78 1.24 -3.10 -3.88
CA SER A 78 1.29 -2.23 -2.68
C SER A 78 2.23 -2.78 -1.60
N ALA A 79 2.19 -4.09 -1.35
CA ALA A 79 3.07 -4.75 -0.39
C ALA A 79 4.54 -4.71 -0.81
N LEU A 80 4.83 -5.01 -2.09
CA LEU A 80 6.18 -4.97 -2.65
C LEU A 80 6.75 -3.55 -2.62
N GLY A 81 5.96 -2.58 -3.10
CA GLY A 81 6.33 -1.17 -3.09
C GLY A 81 6.62 -0.68 -1.67
N CYS A 82 5.75 -0.98 -0.70
CA CYS A 82 5.98 -0.58 0.68
C CYS A 82 7.20 -1.29 1.29
N ALA A 83 7.46 -2.55 0.95
CA ALA A 83 8.68 -3.23 1.41
C ALA A 83 9.95 -2.50 0.91
N VAL A 84 9.98 -2.05 -0.35
CA VAL A 84 11.06 -1.19 -0.86
C VAL A 84 11.08 0.16 -0.14
N GLN A 85 9.91 0.79 0.04
CA GLN A 85 9.78 2.08 0.70
C GLN A 85 10.34 2.06 2.14
N THR A 86 10.22 0.95 2.88
CA THR A 86 10.80 0.85 4.23
C THR A 86 12.32 1.06 4.27
N LEU A 87 13.01 0.93 3.14
CA LEU A 87 14.46 1.07 3.01
C LEU A 87 14.89 2.43 2.46
N LEU A 88 13.95 3.32 2.11
CA LEU A 88 14.27 4.63 1.54
C LEU A 88 14.69 5.64 2.61
N GLU A 89 15.74 6.38 2.29
CA GLU A 89 16.18 7.52 3.06
C GLU A 89 15.32 8.76 2.77
N LYS A 90 15.53 9.81 3.56
CA LYS A 90 14.79 11.07 3.45
C LYS A 90 14.97 11.68 2.06
N GLY A 91 13.87 12.07 1.44
CA GLY A 91 13.86 12.68 0.12
C GLY A 91 14.03 11.71 -1.06
N GLU A 92 14.19 10.41 -0.80
CA GLU A 92 14.19 9.41 -1.86
C GLU A 92 12.75 9.04 -2.28
N ALA A 93 12.62 8.58 -3.52
CA ALA A 93 11.37 8.13 -4.09
C ALA A 93 11.60 6.92 -4.98
N TYR A 94 10.53 6.15 -5.22
CA TYR A 94 10.56 4.95 -6.05
C TYR A 94 9.30 4.87 -6.91
N THR A 95 9.35 4.02 -7.93
CA THR A 95 8.18 3.62 -8.71
C THR A 95 8.33 2.15 -9.10
N THR A 96 7.21 1.44 -9.25
CA THR A 96 7.21 0.08 -9.80
C THR A 96 7.68 0.14 -11.26
N ALA A 97 8.78 -0.55 -11.57
CA ALA A 97 9.33 -0.62 -12.93
C ALA A 97 8.71 -1.79 -13.73
N GLU A 98 8.59 -2.95 -13.08
CA GLU A 98 7.93 -4.15 -13.61
C GLU A 98 7.20 -4.83 -12.46
N PHE A 99 6.08 -5.48 -12.79
CA PHE A 99 5.35 -6.31 -11.83
C PHE A 99 4.88 -7.60 -12.50
N LYS A 100 5.30 -8.73 -11.94
CA LYS A 100 4.91 -10.08 -12.38
C LYS A 100 4.23 -10.82 -11.24
N VAL A 101 3.08 -11.41 -11.54
CA VAL A 101 2.29 -12.23 -10.61
C VAL A 101 1.97 -13.57 -11.25
N ASN A 102 2.08 -14.64 -10.47
CA ASN A 102 1.57 -15.96 -10.84
C ASN A 102 0.45 -16.28 -9.83
N LEU A 103 -0.79 -16.39 -10.32
CA LEU A 103 -1.98 -16.57 -9.47
C LEU A 103 -2.52 -18.01 -9.54
N THR A 104 -1.84 -18.87 -10.30
CA THR A 104 -2.05 -20.31 -10.51
C THR A 104 -0.80 -20.89 -11.15
#